data_AF-A0AAD2FZ34-F1
#
_entry.id   AF-A0AAD2FZ34-F1
#
_cell.length_a   1.000
_cell.length_b   1.000
_cell.length_c   1.000
_cell.angle_alpha   90.00
_cell.angle_beta   90.00
_cell.angle_gamma   90.00
#
_symmetry.space_group_name_H-M   'P 1'
#
loop_
_entity.id
_entity.type
_entity.pdbx_description
1 polymer ?
#
loop_
_entity_poly.entity_id
_entity_poly.type
_entity_poly.pdbx_seq_one_letter_code
_entity_poly.pdbx_strand_id
1 'polypeptide(L)'
;MMIRQSNNPRLSSSSRHHPLSSEADDSSDRLGGVRQAVSEIANTGLKDTVQAGDVIIAKVDLPGQQIYANKGYQIVSIYDQVVDKETGQVEKYLVDQIEDMTAIKSGSYTRYLQLQVNSEQTAIVTPQEIGLVTLKDELTLSLWLAVPGCFWIVVAWNFAHYYNERYGGNFMDAMFRT
;
A
#
# COMPACT_ATOMS: atom_id res chain seq x y z
N MET A 1 -39.51 30.39 -23.26
CA MET A 1 -39.03 31.76 -23.02
C MET A 1 -39.50 32.19 -21.65
N MET A 2 -38.64 32.07 -20.63
CA MET A 2 -38.83 32.73 -19.33
C MET A 2 -37.44 32.86 -18.70
N ILE A 3 -36.97 34.11 -18.67
CA ILE A 3 -35.71 34.56 -18.10
C ILE A 3 -35.96 34.80 -16.62
N ARG A 4 -35.17 34.19 -15.73
CA ARG A 4 -35.14 34.56 -14.31
C ARG A 4 -33.74 35.06 -13.96
N GLN A 5 -33.70 36.36 -13.67
CA GLN A 5 -32.52 37.12 -13.27
C GLN A 5 -32.13 36.84 -11.82
N SER A 6 -30.81 36.87 -11.59
CA SER A 6 -30.09 37.56 -10.50
C SER A 6 -30.51 37.32 -9.05
N ASN A 7 -29.58 36.79 -8.25
CA ASN A 7 -29.06 37.55 -7.10
C ASN A 7 -27.73 36.97 -6.60
N ASN A 8 -26.65 37.71 -6.85
CA ASN A 8 -25.34 37.55 -6.19
C ASN A 8 -25.32 38.39 -4.90
N PRO A 9 -24.98 37.83 -3.74
CA PRO A 9 -24.47 38.61 -2.62
C PRO A 9 -22.94 38.78 -2.73
N ARG A 10 -22.50 40.05 -2.80
CA ARG A 10 -21.12 40.50 -2.69
C ARG A 10 -20.73 40.71 -1.23
N LEU A 11 -19.49 40.29 -0.92
CA LEU A 11 -18.50 40.86 0.02
C LEU A 11 -18.71 40.70 1.54
N SER A 12 -17.76 39.99 2.17
CA SER A 12 -17.11 40.47 3.39
C SER A 12 -15.63 40.06 3.42
N SER A 13 -14.76 40.98 3.02
CA SER A 13 -13.31 40.91 3.26
C SER A 13 -13.04 41.12 4.75
N SER A 14 -12.74 40.05 5.47
CA SER A 14 -12.24 40.11 6.85
C SER A 14 -10.74 39.87 6.84
N SER A 15 -9.97 40.95 6.85
CA SER A 15 -8.56 40.93 7.22
C SER A 15 -8.42 40.41 8.65
N ARG A 16 -7.83 39.21 8.81
CA ARG A 16 -7.28 38.77 10.09
C ARG A 16 -5.77 38.78 10.00
N HIS A 17 -5.19 39.60 10.87
CA HIS A 17 -3.79 39.58 11.22
C HIS A 17 -3.41 38.18 11.72
N HIS A 18 -2.46 37.54 11.03
CA HIS A 18 -1.71 36.41 11.58
C HIS A 18 -0.58 36.97 12.45
N PRO A 19 -0.56 36.68 13.76
CA PRO A 19 0.65 36.86 14.55
C PRO A 19 1.70 35.84 14.10
N LEU A 20 2.91 36.34 13.82
CA LEU A 20 4.12 35.53 13.83
C LEU A 20 4.26 34.93 15.24
N SER A 21 4.04 33.63 15.36
CA SER A 21 4.45 32.85 16.52
C SER A 21 5.27 31.66 16.04
N SER A 22 6.57 31.75 16.33
CA SER A 22 7.49 30.66 16.65
C SER A 22 7.41 29.39 15.79
N GLU A 23 8.41 29.26 14.91
CA GLU A 23 9.02 27.98 14.56
C GLU A 23 9.36 27.21 15.85
N ALA A 24 8.58 26.18 16.15
CA ALA A 24 8.92 25.13 17.10
C ALA A 24 8.57 23.80 16.43
N ASP A 25 9.62 23.08 16.06
CA ASP A 25 9.70 21.63 15.83
C ASP A 25 8.38 20.86 15.73
N ASP A 26 7.85 20.73 14.51
CA ASP A 26 6.78 19.79 14.17
C ASP A 26 7.30 18.74 13.18
N SER A 27 8.24 17.92 13.65
CA SER A 27 8.81 16.79 12.92
C SER A 27 8.31 15.43 13.42
N SER A 28 7.45 15.40 14.44
CA SER A 28 6.86 14.17 14.99
C SER A 28 5.65 13.67 14.22
N ASP A 29 4.89 14.55 13.57
CA ASP A 29 3.64 14.16 12.88
C ASP A 29 3.88 13.35 11.59
N ARG A 30 5.04 13.56 10.94
CA ARG A 30 5.45 12.75 9.78
C ARG A 30 5.76 11.29 10.14
N LEU A 31 6.22 11.02 11.35
CA LEU A 31 6.49 9.66 11.84
C LEU A 31 5.24 8.95 12.34
N GLY A 32 4.27 9.70 12.88
CA GLY A 32 2.96 9.19 13.29
C GLY A 32 2.16 8.63 12.12
N GLY A 33 2.07 9.38 11.01
CA GLY A 33 1.38 8.93 9.80
C GLY A 33 2.01 7.69 9.15
N VAL A 34 3.35 7.60 9.15
CA VAL A 34 4.06 6.41 8.63
C VAL A 34 3.81 5.19 9.52
N ARG A 35 3.84 5.34 10.85
CA ARG A 35 3.54 4.21 11.76
C ARG A 35 2.09 3.77 11.66
N GLN A 36 1.15 4.69 11.50
CA GLN A 36 -0.26 4.36 11.37
C GLN A 36 -0.55 3.66 10.04
N ALA A 37 -0.01 4.17 8.93
CA ALA A 37 -0.05 3.50 7.63
C ALA A 37 0.62 2.13 7.67
N VAL A 38 1.80 2.01 8.30
CA VAL A 38 2.48 0.71 8.48
C VAL A 38 1.66 -0.24 9.35
N SER A 39 0.96 0.25 10.38
CA SER A 39 0.11 -0.59 11.24
C SER A 39 -1.15 -1.08 10.54
N GLU A 40 -1.78 -0.23 9.71
CA GLU A 40 -2.94 -0.61 8.89
C GLU A 40 -2.52 -1.60 7.80
N ILE A 41 -1.39 -1.36 7.14
CA ILE A 41 -0.76 -2.26 6.17
C ILE A 41 -0.34 -3.59 6.82
N ALA A 42 0.19 -3.57 8.05
CA ALA A 42 0.61 -4.79 8.75
C ALA A 42 -0.58 -5.67 9.17
N ASN A 43 -1.70 -5.07 9.59
CA ASN A 43 -2.86 -5.82 10.05
C ASN A 43 -3.73 -6.37 8.91
N THR A 44 -3.70 -5.76 7.73
CA THR A 44 -4.42 -6.24 6.52
C THR A 44 -3.52 -7.08 5.62
N GLY A 45 -2.23 -6.76 5.50
CA GLY A 45 -1.30 -7.41 4.57
C GLY A 45 -0.76 -8.78 4.97
N LEU A 46 -0.98 -9.24 6.22
CA LEU A 46 -0.49 -10.54 6.72
C LEU A 46 -1.50 -11.68 6.61
N LYS A 47 -2.73 -11.42 6.17
CA LYS A 47 -3.76 -12.46 5.98
C LYS A 47 -3.62 -13.10 4.61
N ASP A 48 -3.86 -14.41 4.54
CA ASP A 48 -3.89 -15.15 3.26
C ASP A 48 -5.19 -14.88 2.48
N THR A 49 -6.18 -14.26 3.13
CA THR A 49 -7.46 -13.85 2.53
C THR A 49 -7.44 -12.36 2.22
N VAL A 50 -7.99 -11.97 1.08
CA VAL A 50 -8.16 -10.56 0.70
C VAL A 50 -9.62 -10.16 0.73
N GLN A 51 -9.93 -9.03 1.36
CA GLN A 51 -11.29 -8.56 1.62
C GLN A 51 -11.45 -7.11 1.15
N ALA A 52 -12.72 -6.67 1.04
CA ALA A 52 -12.99 -5.25 0.87
C ALA A 52 -12.44 -4.45 2.07
N GLY A 53 -11.80 -3.32 1.78
CA GLY A 53 -11.09 -2.49 2.75
C GLY A 53 -9.58 -2.73 2.81
N ASP A 54 -9.10 -3.91 2.37
CA ASP A 54 -7.67 -4.22 2.37
C ASP A 54 -6.90 -3.40 1.33
N VAL A 55 -5.61 -3.19 1.60
CA VAL A 55 -4.68 -2.52 0.67
C VAL A 55 -3.86 -3.56 -0.08
N ILE A 56 -3.89 -3.48 -1.41
CA ILE A 56 -3.11 -4.33 -2.31
C ILE A 56 -2.04 -3.52 -3.02
N ILE A 57 -0.94 -4.18 -3.41
CA ILE A 57 0.11 -3.56 -4.23
C ILE A 57 -0.02 -4.03 -5.67
N ALA A 58 -0.07 -3.09 -6.60
CA ALA A 58 -0.07 -3.41 -8.02
C ALA A 58 1.34 -3.84 -8.49
N LYS A 59 1.45 -4.91 -9.27
CA LYS A 59 2.73 -5.35 -9.86
C LYS A 59 2.94 -4.83 -11.27
N VAL A 60 1.86 -4.53 -11.99
CA VAL A 60 1.89 -4.08 -13.38
C VAL A 60 1.27 -2.69 -13.48
N ASP A 61 1.84 -1.85 -14.35
CA ASP A 61 1.28 -0.55 -14.69
C ASP A 61 0.04 -0.71 -15.58
N LEU A 62 -1.08 -0.10 -15.19
CA LEU A 62 -2.27 0.06 -16.02
C LEU A 62 -2.59 1.57 -16.14
N PRO A 63 -1.83 2.32 -16.96
CA PRO A 63 -1.93 3.77 -17.02
C PRO A 63 -3.29 4.27 -17.50
N GLY A 64 -4.01 3.47 -18.32
CA GLY A 64 -5.38 3.79 -18.74
C GLY A 64 -6.39 3.86 -17.58
N GLN A 65 -6.04 3.28 -16.43
CA GLN A 65 -6.84 3.30 -15.21
C GLN A 65 -6.15 4.05 -14.06
N GLN A 66 -5.04 4.75 -14.34
CA GLN A 66 -4.20 5.44 -13.34
C GLN A 66 -3.65 4.51 -12.24
N ILE A 67 -3.49 3.22 -12.56
CA ILE A 67 -2.85 2.25 -11.67
C ILE A 67 -1.39 2.13 -12.08
N TYR A 68 -0.51 2.24 -11.10
CA TYR A 68 0.94 2.19 -11.29
C TYR A 68 1.54 1.08 -10.43
N ALA A 69 2.53 0.39 -10.97
CA ALA A 69 3.27 -0.66 -10.28
C ALA A 69 3.93 -0.13 -9.00
N ASN A 70 4.02 -1.00 -8.00
CA ASN A 70 4.58 -0.75 -6.67
C ASN A 70 3.83 0.34 -5.87
N LYS A 71 2.59 0.68 -6.25
CA LYS A 71 1.70 1.52 -5.44
C LYS A 71 0.63 0.70 -4.75
N GLY A 72 0.27 1.13 -3.55
CA GLY A 72 -0.82 0.58 -2.76
C GLY A 72 -2.16 1.15 -3.18
N TYR A 73 -3.18 0.30 -3.30
CA TYR A 73 -4.55 0.66 -3.63
C TYR A 73 -5.51 -0.03 -2.66
N GLN A 74 -6.51 0.70 -2.19
CA GLN A 74 -7.54 0.12 -1.32
C GLN A 74 -8.61 -0.59 -2.16
N ILE A 75 -8.99 -1.79 -1.77
CA ILE A 75 -10.11 -2.51 -2.37
C ILE A 75 -11.40 -1.93 -1.81
N VAL A 76 -12.27 -1.44 -2.68
CA VAL A 76 -13.61 -0.93 -2.33
C VAL A 76 -14.60 -2.08 -2.29
N SER A 77 -14.58 -2.93 -3.30
CA SER A 77 -15.48 -4.09 -3.38
C SER A 77 -14.91 -5.17 -4.29
N ILE A 78 -15.36 -6.39 -4.04
CA ILE A 78 -15.02 -7.58 -4.82
C ILE A 78 -16.33 -8.15 -5.35
N TYR A 79 -16.38 -8.49 -6.63
CA TYR A 79 -17.56 -9.12 -7.19
C TYR A 79 -17.21 -10.11 -8.30
N ASP A 80 -18.04 -11.13 -8.41
CA ASP A 80 -18.00 -12.11 -9.49
C ASP A 80 -19.03 -11.72 -10.55
N GLN A 81 -18.59 -11.73 -11.81
CA GLN A 81 -19.44 -11.49 -12.96
C GLN A 81 -19.63 -12.80 -13.71
N VAL A 82 -20.89 -13.19 -13.89
CA VAL A 82 -21.30 -14.38 -14.64
C VAL A 82 -22.14 -13.93 -15.82
N VAL A 83 -21.93 -14.57 -16.97
CA VAL A 83 -22.83 -14.45 -18.11
C VAL A 83 -23.77 -15.65 -18.04
N ASP A 84 -25.04 -15.40 -17.76
CA ASP A 84 -26.05 -16.45 -17.78
C ASP A 84 -26.18 -16.98 -19.22
N LYS A 85 -26.03 -18.30 -19.38
CA LYS A 85 -26.05 -18.97 -20.68
C LYS A 85 -27.44 -19.02 -21.28
N GLU A 86 -28.48 -18.98 -20.45
CA GLU A 86 -29.87 -19.07 -20.91
C GLU A 86 -30.40 -17.71 -21.35
N THR A 87 -30.18 -16.67 -20.54
CA THR A 87 -30.69 -15.31 -20.82
C THR A 87 -29.69 -14.41 -21.54
N GLY A 88 -28.40 -14.76 -21.54
CA GLY A 88 -27.33 -13.89 -22.06
C GLY A 88 -27.09 -12.65 -21.21
N GLN A 89 -27.71 -12.53 -20.04
CA GLN A 89 -27.56 -11.38 -19.17
C GLN A 89 -26.31 -11.50 -18.30
N VAL A 90 -25.74 -10.33 -17.97
CA VAL A 90 -24.58 -10.23 -17.09
C VAL A 90 -25.10 -10.05 -15.66
N GLU A 91 -24.84 -11.04 -14.82
CA GLU A 91 -25.17 -10.99 -13.40
C GLU A 91 -23.92 -10.70 -12.58
N LYS A 92 -24.09 -9.88 -11.53
CA LYS A 92 -23.01 -9.50 -10.61
C LYS A 92 -23.33 -9.97 -9.20
N TYR A 93 -22.42 -10.72 -8.62
CA TYR A 93 -22.51 -11.26 -7.27
C TYR A 93 -21.43 -10.63 -6.41
N LEU A 94 -21.83 -9.94 -5.35
CA LEU A 94 -20.87 -9.34 -4.42
C LEU A 94 -20.23 -10.44 -3.58
N VAL A 95 -18.91 -10.35 -3.39
CA VAL A 95 -18.12 -11.32 -2.66
C VAL A 95 -17.41 -10.60 -1.51
N ASP A 96 -17.50 -11.17 -0.32
CA ASP A 96 -16.89 -10.53 0.87
C ASP A 96 -15.37 -10.76 0.92
N GLN A 97 -14.90 -11.96 0.51
CA GLN A 97 -13.52 -12.39 0.68
C GLN A 97 -13.02 -13.26 -0.48
N ILE A 98 -11.73 -13.15 -0.77
CA ILE A 98 -10.99 -14.03 -1.69
C ILE A 98 -10.09 -14.92 -0.85
N GLU A 99 -10.43 -16.20 -0.76
CA GLU A 99 -9.60 -17.20 -0.07
C GLU A 99 -8.46 -17.71 -0.93
N ASP A 100 -8.67 -17.81 -2.25
CA ASP A 100 -7.66 -18.28 -3.19
C ASP A 100 -7.65 -17.39 -4.44
N MET A 101 -6.56 -16.61 -4.58
CA MET A 101 -6.34 -15.75 -5.76
C MET A 101 -6.06 -16.56 -7.03
N THR A 102 -5.65 -17.82 -6.91
CA THR A 102 -5.30 -18.69 -8.03
C THR A 102 -6.51 -19.45 -8.59
N ALA A 103 -7.53 -19.70 -7.76
CA ALA A 103 -8.76 -20.39 -8.14
C ALA A 103 -9.73 -19.57 -9.03
N ILE A 104 -9.38 -18.31 -9.32
CA ILE A 104 -10.25 -17.33 -9.98
C ILE A 104 -10.61 -17.69 -11.45
N LYS A 105 -9.95 -18.71 -12.03
CA LYS A 105 -10.25 -19.22 -13.38
C LYS A 105 -11.09 -20.51 -13.40
N SER A 106 -11.98 -20.73 -12.42
CA SER A 106 -12.95 -21.83 -12.51
C SER A 106 -14.13 -21.48 -13.43
N GLY A 107 -13.87 -21.38 -14.73
CA GLY A 107 -14.77 -21.60 -15.89
C GLY A 107 -16.14 -20.90 -16.02
N SER A 108 -16.82 -20.48 -14.96
CA SER A 108 -18.19 -19.96 -14.98
C SER A 108 -18.29 -18.49 -14.60
N TYR A 109 -17.31 -17.92 -13.90
CA TYR A 109 -17.31 -16.52 -13.49
C TYR A 109 -15.95 -15.87 -13.71
N THR A 110 -15.97 -14.55 -13.90
CA THR A 110 -14.77 -13.70 -13.88
C THR A 110 -14.84 -12.80 -12.66
N ARG A 111 -13.83 -12.86 -11.80
CA ARG A 111 -13.73 -12.01 -10.61
C ARG A 111 -13.15 -10.65 -10.96
N TYR A 112 -13.80 -9.61 -10.47
CA TYR A 112 -13.37 -8.23 -10.59
C TYR A 112 -13.17 -7.61 -9.21
N LEU A 113 -12.22 -6.68 -9.18
CA LEU A 113 -11.89 -5.86 -8.03
C LEU A 113 -12.18 -4.41 -8.39
N GLN A 114 -12.82 -3.69 -7.48
CA GLN A 114 -12.95 -2.25 -7.57
C GLN A 114 -11.94 -1.62 -6.62
N LEU A 115 -10.99 -0.88 -7.18
CA LEU A 115 -9.90 -0.25 -6.44
C LEU A 115 -10.12 1.25 -6.34
N GLN A 116 -9.85 1.81 -5.17
CA GLN A 116 -9.83 3.26 -4.98
C GLN A 116 -8.49 3.82 -5.47
N VAL A 117 -8.53 4.62 -6.54
CA VAL A 117 -7.34 5.25 -7.11
C VAL A 117 -7.18 6.67 -6.56
N ASN A 118 -8.28 7.41 -6.46
CA ASN A 118 -8.37 8.73 -5.84
C ASN A 118 -9.62 8.79 -4.96
N SER A 119 -9.81 9.88 -4.21
CA SER A 119 -10.97 10.08 -3.34
C SER A 119 -12.32 9.93 -4.07
N GLU A 120 -12.36 10.24 -5.37
CA GLU A 120 -13.58 10.22 -6.19
C GLU A 120 -13.55 9.18 -7.32
N GLN A 121 -12.42 8.51 -7.54
CA GLN A 121 -12.23 7.65 -8.71
C GLN A 121 -11.93 6.21 -8.29
N THR A 122 -12.70 5.29 -8.85
CA THR A 122 -12.49 3.85 -8.71
C THR A 122 -12.15 3.20 -10.05
N ALA A 123 -11.18 2.29 -10.04
CA ALA A 123 -10.80 1.48 -11.18
C ALA A 123 -11.32 0.05 -11.01
N ILE A 124 -11.77 -0.56 -12.11
CA ILE A 124 -12.24 -1.94 -12.13
C ILE A 124 -11.21 -2.77 -12.87
N VAL A 125 -10.74 -3.82 -12.22
CA VAL A 125 -9.62 -4.64 -12.67
C VAL A 125 -9.83 -6.10 -12.35
N THR A 126 -9.23 -6.96 -13.15
CA THR A 126 -9.09 -8.36 -12.77
C THR A 126 -7.82 -8.57 -11.92
N PRO A 127 -7.85 -9.52 -10.97
CA PRO A 127 -6.67 -9.89 -10.18
C PRO A 127 -5.44 -10.24 -11.02
N GLN A 128 -5.66 -10.84 -12.19
CA GLN A 128 -4.60 -11.27 -13.10
C GLN A 128 -3.96 -10.10 -13.86
N GLU A 129 -4.72 -9.06 -14.21
CA GLU A 129 -4.19 -7.89 -14.91
C GLU A 129 -3.24 -7.07 -14.02
N ILE A 130 -3.54 -6.97 -12.73
CA ILE A 130 -2.72 -6.23 -11.77
C ILE A 130 -1.51 -7.02 -11.29
N GLY A 131 -1.55 -8.36 -11.43
CA GLY A 131 -0.56 -9.24 -10.83
C GLY A 131 -0.59 -9.11 -9.31
N LEU A 132 -1.74 -9.43 -8.70
CA LEU A 132 -1.87 -9.34 -7.26
C LEU A 132 -0.92 -10.31 -6.55
N VAL A 133 -0.13 -9.77 -5.64
CA VAL A 133 0.68 -10.55 -4.70
C VAL A 133 0.33 -10.07 -3.29
N THR A 134 0.20 -11.00 -2.36
CA THR A 134 -0.04 -10.64 -0.96
C THR A 134 1.21 -9.95 -0.39
N LEU A 135 1.01 -8.95 0.47
CA LEU A 135 2.11 -8.27 1.17
C LEU A 135 2.97 -9.26 1.97
N LYS A 136 2.34 -10.30 2.53
CA LYS A 136 3.01 -11.40 3.22
C LYS A 136 4.01 -12.12 2.33
N ASP A 137 3.65 -12.46 1.10
CA ASP A 137 4.57 -13.15 0.17
C ASP A 137 5.78 -12.26 -0.17
N GLU A 138 5.55 -10.98 -0.43
CA GLU A 138 6.61 -10.00 -0.69
C GLU A 138 7.53 -9.80 0.51
N LEU A 139 6.95 -9.69 1.71
CA LEU A 139 7.70 -9.54 2.95
C LEU A 139 8.54 -10.80 3.23
N THR A 140 7.96 -11.97 3.02
CA THR A 140 8.64 -13.25 3.24
C THR A 140 9.80 -13.41 2.27
N LEU A 141 9.60 -13.08 0.99
CA LEU A 141 10.66 -13.10 -0.01
C LEU A 141 11.77 -12.09 0.32
N SER A 142 11.40 -10.88 0.74
CA SER A 142 12.35 -9.83 1.14
C SER A 142 13.14 -10.23 2.39
N LEU A 143 12.48 -10.83 3.38
CA LEU A 143 13.11 -11.35 4.59
C LEU A 143 14.08 -12.46 4.24
N TRP A 144 13.68 -13.38 3.36
CA TRP A 144 14.54 -14.48 2.89
C TRP A 144 15.79 -13.97 2.17
N LEU A 145 15.65 -12.95 1.33
CA LEU A 145 16.76 -12.25 0.69
C LEU A 145 17.66 -11.51 1.68
N ALA A 146 17.13 -11.04 2.81
CA ALA A 146 17.89 -10.33 3.83
C ALA A 146 18.72 -11.26 4.73
N VAL A 147 18.35 -12.54 4.87
CA VAL A 147 19.01 -13.51 5.78
C VAL A 147 20.54 -13.56 5.58
N PRO A 148 21.08 -13.69 4.35
CA PRO A 148 22.53 -13.74 4.16
C PRO A 148 23.23 -12.45 4.58
N GLY A 149 22.60 -11.29 4.39
CA GLY A 149 23.15 -10.00 4.82
C GLY A 149 23.20 -9.91 6.35
N CYS A 150 22.13 -10.30 7.03
CA CYS A 150 22.07 -10.35 8.49
C CYS A 150 23.12 -11.30 9.08
N PHE A 151 23.38 -12.44 8.43
CA PHE A 151 24.44 -13.35 8.84
C PHE A 151 25.81 -12.65 8.90
N TRP A 152 26.18 -11.88 7.87
CA TRP A 152 27.44 -11.16 7.85
C TRP A 152 27.53 -10.05 8.89
N ILE A 153 26.42 -9.36 9.17
CA ILE A 153 26.36 -8.36 10.24
C ILE A 153 26.64 -9.00 11.60
N VAL A 154 26.04 -10.17 11.87
CA VAL A 154 26.28 -10.90 13.12
C VAL A 154 27.73 -11.38 13.21
N VAL A 155 28.32 -11.87 12.12
CA VAL A 155 29.74 -12.27 12.09
C VAL A 155 30.65 -11.07 12.36
N ALA A 156 30.41 -9.93 11.68
CA ALA A 156 31.19 -8.71 11.88
C ALA A 156 31.05 -8.17 13.32
N TRP A 157 29.85 -8.22 13.87
CA TRP A 157 29.59 -7.86 15.27
C TRP A 157 30.41 -8.73 16.23
N ASN A 158 30.33 -10.06 16.09
CA ASN A 158 31.06 -10.98 16.96
C ASN A 158 32.58 -10.78 16.85
N PHE A 159 33.08 -10.58 15.63
CA PHE A 159 34.49 -10.28 15.40
C PHE A 159 34.92 -8.98 16.08
N ALA A 160 34.14 -7.90 15.91
CA ALA A 160 34.41 -6.61 16.54
C ALA A 160 34.38 -6.71 18.08
N HIS A 161 33.42 -7.45 18.63
CA HIS A 161 33.31 -7.68 20.06
C HIS A 161 34.52 -8.46 20.60
N TYR A 162 34.87 -9.58 19.97
CA TYR A 162 36.02 -10.40 20.38
C TYR A 162 37.35 -9.65 20.26
N TYR A 163 37.53 -8.84 19.21
CA TYR A 163 38.73 -8.01 19.04
C TYR A 163 38.87 -6.98 20.16
N ASN A 164 37.78 -6.29 20.51
CA ASN A 164 37.77 -5.28 21.57
C ASN A 164 38.14 -5.91 22.92
N GLU A 165 37.57 -7.07 23.26
CA GLU A 165 37.92 -7.78 24.50
C GLU A 165 39.41 -8.20 24.56
N ARG A 166 39.99 -8.61 23.43
CA ARG A 166 41.36 -9.14 23.38
C ARG A 166 42.44 -8.05 23.38
N TYR A 167 42.20 -6.95 22.67
CA TYR A 167 43.21 -5.94 22.40
C TYR A 167 42.90 -4.58 23.05
N GLY A 168 41.71 -4.40 23.63
CA GLY A 168 41.30 -3.17 24.32
C GLY A 168 41.18 -1.93 23.42
N GLY A 169 41.16 -2.13 22.10
CA GLY A 169 41.11 -1.07 21.08
C GLY A 169 39.80 -1.09 20.28
N ASN A 170 39.41 0.07 19.76
CA ASN A 170 38.24 0.19 18.87
C ASN A 170 38.54 -0.40 17.49
N PHE A 171 37.50 -0.84 16.77
CA PHE A 171 37.61 -1.43 15.43
C PHE A 171 38.42 -0.57 14.44
N MET A 172 38.32 0.76 14.53
CA MET A 172 39.11 1.69 13.72
C MET A 172 40.62 1.58 13.99
N ASP A 173 41.03 1.30 15.22
CA ASP A 173 42.44 1.13 15.59
C ASP A 173 43.04 -0.13 14.95
N ALA A 174 42.22 -1.14 14.61
CA ALA A 174 42.65 -2.33 13.89
C ALA A 174 42.89 -2.08 12.40
N MET A 175 42.13 -1.17 11.78
CA MET A 175 42.15 -0.96 10.33
C MET A 175 43.25 0.02 9.89
N PHE A 176 43.70 0.92 10.77
CA PHE A 176 44.70 1.96 10.46
C PHE A 176 46.05 1.76 11.15
N ARG A 177 46.31 0.56 11.72
CA ARG A 177 47.57 0.26 12.43
C ARG A 177 48.72 -0.24 11.55
N THR A 178 48.53 -0.31 10.23
CA THR A 178 49.61 -0.64 9.27
C THR A 178 50.60 0.49 9.09
#